data_AF-A0A2D0AMX9-F1
#
_entry.id   AF-A0A2D0AMX9-F1
#
_cell.length_a   1.000
_cell.length_b   1.000
_cell.length_c   1.000
_cell.angle_alpha   90.00
_cell.angle_beta   90.00
_cell.angle_gamma   90.00
#
_symmetry.space_group_name_H-M   'P 1'
#
loop_
_entity.id
_entity.type
_entity.pdbx_description
1 polymer ?
#
loop_
_entity_poly.entity_id
_entity_poly.type
_entity_poly.pdbx_seq_one_letter_code
_entity_poly.pdbx_strand_id
1 'polypeptide(L)' 'MQKPDPFNPAAWLTRWAAVGGGWAAGHLIRPPGHDPIGANLLAAELDDDRRQALAEHLAMEMAE' A
#
# COMPACT_ATOMS: atom_id res chain seq x y z
N MET A 1 -18.88 11.14 17.19
CA MET A 1 -18.75 9.93 16.36
C MET A 1 -17.58 10.16 15.42
N GLN A 2 -16.39 9.65 15.75
CA GLN A 2 -15.23 9.76 14.86
C GLN A 2 -15.54 8.93 13.61
N LYS A 3 -15.59 9.56 12.44
CA LYS A 3 -15.69 8.85 11.16
C LYS A 3 -14.50 7.89 11.05
N PRO A 4 -14.68 6.60 10.75
CA PRO A 4 -13.56 5.77 10.36
C PRO A 4 -12.98 6.43 9.12
N ASP A 5 -11.74 6.94 9.19
CA ASP A 5 -11.02 7.36 8.00
C ASP A 5 -10.87 6.08 7.16
N PRO A 6 -11.60 5.93 6.04
CA PRO A 6 -11.58 4.68 5.31
C PRO A 6 -10.23 4.61 4.64
N PHE A 7 -9.34 3.75 5.16
CA PHE A 7 -8.10 3.43 4.48
C PHE A 7 -8.43 3.06 3.03
N ASN A 8 -7.96 3.88 2.08
CA ASN A 8 -8.23 3.66 0.67
C ASN A 8 -7.02 2.96 0.04
N PRO A 9 -7.09 1.64 -0.24
CA PRO A 9 -5.97 0.86 -0.75
C PRO A 9 -5.49 1.37 -2.11
N ALA A 10 -6.39 1.82 -3.00
CA ALA A 10 -6.03 2.37 -4.31
C ALA A 10 -5.24 3.69 -4.19
N ALA A 11 -5.70 4.59 -3.29
CA ALA A 11 -5.00 5.85 -3.04
C ALA A 11 -3.62 5.61 -2.40
N TRP A 12 -3.53 4.63 -1.49
CA TRP A 12 -2.26 4.24 -0.89
C TRP A 12 -1.31 3.64 -1.92
N LEU A 13 -1.77 2.73 -2.79
CA LEU A 13 -0.97 2.15 -3.88
C LEU A 13 -0.42 3.22 -4.82
N THR A 14 -1.22 4.24 -5.11
CA THR A 14 -0.79 5.37 -5.93
C THR A 14 0.38 6.11 -5.28
N ARG A 15 0.33 6.35 -3.96
CA ARG A 15 1.43 6.98 -3.21
C ARG A 15 2.65 6.07 -3.13
N TRP A 16 2.44 4.77 -2.95
CA TRP A 16 3.51 3.77 -2.94
C TRP A 16 4.26 3.72 -4.28
N ALA A 17 3.53 3.69 -5.38
CA ALA A 17 4.10 3.77 -6.72
C ALA A 17 4.85 5.11 -6.96
N ALA A 18 4.33 6.22 -6.43
CA ALA A 18 4.96 7.53 -6.55
C ALA A 18 6.33 7.61 -5.86
N VAL A 19 6.53 6.90 -4.75
CA VAL A 19 7.84 6.79 -4.10
C VAL A 19 8.73 5.71 -4.72
N GLY A 20 8.29 5.05 -5.80
CA GLY A 20 9.02 3.98 -6.48
C GLY A 20 8.80 2.58 -5.90
N GLY A 21 7.86 2.45 -4.96
CA GLY A 21 7.44 1.17 -4.40
C GLY A 21 6.62 0.35 -5.38
N GLY A 22 6.86 -0.97 -5.40
CA GLY A 22 6.04 -1.94 -6.13
C GLY A 22 5.22 -2.82 -5.19
N TRP A 23 4.19 -3.45 -5.72
CA TRP A 23 3.48 -4.52 -5.02
C TRP A 23 3.44 -5.76 -5.90
N ALA A 24 3.86 -6.91 -5.36
CA ALA A 24 3.85 -8.17 -6.09
C ALA A 24 3.56 -9.34 -5.14
N ALA A 25 2.70 -10.26 -5.56
CA ALA A 25 2.38 -11.50 -4.82
C ALA A 25 2.02 -11.29 -3.33
N GLY A 26 1.34 -10.19 -2.99
CA GLY A 26 0.98 -9.87 -1.61
C GLY A 26 2.10 -9.22 -0.78
N HIS A 27 3.22 -8.85 -1.41
CA HIS A 27 4.38 -8.25 -0.74
C HIS A 27 4.74 -6.88 -1.29
N LEU A 28 5.22 -6.02 -0.38
CA LEU A 28 5.80 -4.72 -0.69
C LEU A 28 7.20 -4.89 -1.28
N ILE A 29 7.37 -4.43 -2.51
CA ILE A 29 8.65 -4.40 -3.21
C ILE A 29 9.22 -2.98 -3.06
N ARG A 30 10.45 -2.90 -2.55
CA ARG A 30 11.26 -1.67 -2.57
C ARG A 30 12.44 -1.93 -3.49
N PRO A 31 12.47 -1.38 -4.72
CA PRO A 31 13.61 -1.57 -5.59
C PRO A 31 14.86 -0.85 -5.02
N PRO A 32 16.01 -0.75 -5.73
CA PRO A 32 17.11 0.16 -5.38
C PRO A 32 16.96 1.55 -6.04
N GLY A 33 17.24 2.66 -5.33
CA GLY A 33 17.21 4.03 -5.90
C GLY A 33 16.00 4.93 -5.57
N HIS A 34 15.16 4.53 -4.62
CA HIS A 34 13.87 5.16 -4.23
C HIS A 34 14.05 6.15 -3.11
N ASP A 35 13.03 6.97 -2.86
CA ASP A 35 12.95 7.78 -1.65
C ASP A 35 12.72 6.87 -0.42
N PRO A 36 13.76 6.61 0.40
CA PRO A 36 13.66 5.63 1.48
C PRO A 36 12.82 6.17 2.64
N ILE A 37 12.72 7.50 2.77
CA ILE A 37 11.98 8.17 3.84
C ILE A 37 10.48 8.02 3.58
N GLY A 38 10.01 8.41 2.40
CA GLY A 38 8.61 8.29 1.97
C GLY A 38 8.15 6.84 1.93
N ALA A 39 8.99 5.92 1.45
CA ALA A 39 8.70 4.50 1.51
C ALA A 39 8.57 3.98 2.97
N ASN A 40 9.45 4.42 3.89
CA ASN A 40 9.33 4.02 5.29
C ASN A 40 8.10 4.63 5.97
N LEU A 41 7.75 5.88 5.67
CA LEU A 41 6.54 6.52 6.19
C LEU A 41 5.27 5.79 5.71
N LEU A 42 5.15 5.53 4.41
CA LEU A 42 4.01 4.80 3.83
C LEU A 42 3.92 3.36 4.34
N ALA A 43 5.06 2.70 4.55
CA ALA A 43 5.10 1.35 5.12
C ALA A 43 4.71 1.36 6.61
N ALA A 44 5.04 2.42 7.35
CA ALA A 44 4.63 2.60 8.74
C ALA A 44 3.14 2.95 8.89
N GLU A 45 2.52 3.54 7.86
CA GLU A 45 1.06 3.70 7.79
C GLU A 45 0.30 2.38 7.56
N LEU A 46 1.02 1.30 7.25
CA LEU A 46 0.47 0.00 6.90
C LEU A 46 0.47 -0.95 8.10
N ASP A 47 -0.55 -0.81 8.93
CA ASP A 47 -0.89 -1.80 9.97
C ASP A 47 -1.38 -3.12 9.33
N ASP A 48 -1.44 -4.18 10.14
CA ASP A 48 -1.83 -5.53 9.69
C ASP A 48 -3.21 -5.55 8.99
N ASP A 49 -4.18 -4.82 9.54
CA ASP A 49 -5.54 -4.68 9.00
C ASP A 49 -5.54 -3.98 7.63
N ARG A 50 -4.73 -2.92 7.48
CA ARG A 50 -4.59 -2.18 6.21
C ARG A 50 -3.86 -3.02 5.16
N ARG A 51 -2.90 -3.84 5.59
CA ARG A 51 -2.21 -4.81 4.73
C ARG A 51 -3.18 -5.85 4.19
N GLN A 52 -4.06 -6.36 5.04
CA GLN A 52 -5.13 -7.28 4.66
C GLN A 52 -6.05 -6.62 3.63
N ALA A 53 -6.55 -5.41 3.90
CA ALA A 53 -7.42 -4.67 2.99
C ALA A 53 -6.77 -4.39 1.62
N LEU A 54 -5.46 -4.10 1.60
CA LEU A 54 -4.67 -3.96 0.38
C LEU A 54 -4.56 -5.26 -0.41
N ALA A 55 -4.29 -6.36 0.29
CA ALA A 55 -4.18 -7.68 -0.33
C ALA A 55 -5.53 -8.13 -0.91
N GLU A 56 -6.63 -7.90 -0.19
CA GLU A 56 -7.99 -8.18 -0.66
C GLU A 56 -8.34 -7.34 -1.89
N HIS A 57 -8.07 -6.03 -1.86
CA HIS A 57 -8.30 -5.15 -3.01
C HIS A 57 -7.54 -5.63 -4.24
N LEU A 58 -6.25 -5.96 -4.11
CA LEU A 58 -5.44 -6.45 -5.23
C LEU A 58 -5.84 -7.85 -5.71
N ALA A 59 -6.31 -8.71 -4.81
CA ALA A 59 -6.83 -10.02 -5.18
C ALA A 59 -8.12 -9.90 -5.99
N MET A 60 -8.97 -8.90 -5.69
CA MET A 60 -10.16 -8.60 -6.49
C MET A 60 -9.79 -8.06 -7.88
N GLU A 61 -8.87 -7.10 -7.97
CA GLU A 61 -8.46 -6.49 -9.26
C GLU A 61 -7.75 -7.49 -10.20
N MET A 62 -7.09 -8.53 -9.64
CA MET A 62 -6.42 -9.58 -10.42
C MET A 62 -7.36 -10.72 -10.86
N ALA A 63 -8.59 -10.75 -10.33
CA ALA A 63 -9.60 -11.76 -10.66
C ALA A 63 -10.54 -11.33 -11.81
N GLU A 64 -10.38 -10.11 -12.33
CA GLU A 64 -11.13 -9.53 -13.46
C GLU A 64 -10.43 -9.69 -14.82
#